data_AF-A0A4S0IEX4-F1
#
_entry.id   AF-A0A4S0IEX4-F1
#
_cell.length_a   1.000
_cell.length_b   1.000
_cell.length_c   1.000
_cell.angle_alpha   90.00
_cell.angle_beta   90.00
_cell.angle_gamma   90.00
#
_symmetry.space_group_name_H-M   'P 1'
#
loop_
_entity.id
_entity.type
_entity.pdbx_description
1 polymer ?
#
loop_
_entity_poly.entity_id
_entity_poly.type
_entity_poly.pdbx_seq_one_letter_code
_entity_poly.pdbx_strand_id
1 'polypeptide(L)'
;MRNWAGLPVTNLAGGENVVFEIKAKAHLDLERPILGFTVRDRHGQVVFADNTFLTYRHDDIVVRAGETIVGRFAFQMPYLPTGDYGITVALATGNQAEHI
;
A
#
# COMPACT_ATOMS: atom_id res chain seq x y z
N MET A 1 -3.74 -10.58 -0.76
CA MET A 1 -3.88 -10.00 -2.12
C MET A 1 -5.01 -10.72 -2.85
N ARG A 2 -5.51 -10.13 -3.93
CA ARG A 2 -6.48 -10.78 -4.83
C ARG A 2 -5.93 -10.77 -6.26
N ASN A 3 -6.23 -11.82 -7.03
CA ASN A 3 -5.98 -11.81 -8.47
C ASN A 3 -7.01 -10.93 -9.20
N TRP A 4 -6.88 -10.80 -10.52
CA TRP A 4 -7.82 -10.04 -11.36
C TRP A 4 -9.28 -10.55 -11.30
N ALA A 5 -9.50 -11.85 -11.01
CA ALA A 5 -10.82 -12.41 -10.79
C ALA A 5 -11.41 -12.09 -9.39
N GLY A 6 -10.68 -11.34 -8.56
CA GLY A 6 -11.11 -10.95 -7.21
C GLY A 6 -10.92 -12.04 -6.14
N LEU A 7 -10.34 -13.19 -6.50
CA LEU A 7 -10.13 -14.30 -5.58
C LEU A 7 -8.87 -14.07 -4.73
N PRO A 8 -8.92 -14.38 -3.42
CA PRO A 8 -7.74 -14.29 -2.57
C PRO A 8 -6.66 -15.27 -3.05
N VAL A 9 -5.41 -14.83 -2.99
CA VAL A 9 -4.24 -15.62 -3.42
C VAL A 9 -3.21 -15.67 -2.31
N THR A 10 -2.57 -16.84 -2.18
CA THR A 10 -1.46 -17.09 -1.24
C THR A 10 -0.12 -17.17 -1.95
N ASN A 11 -0.11 -17.55 -3.23
CA ASN A 11 1.07 -17.60 -4.09
C ASN A 11 0.81 -16.74 -5.32
N LEU A 12 1.85 -16.10 -5.83
CA LEU A 12 1.81 -15.23 -7.01
C LEU A 12 2.93 -15.61 -7.96
N ALA A 13 2.62 -15.65 -9.25
CA ALA A 13 3.61 -15.73 -10.30
C ALA A 13 3.98 -14.33 -10.82
N GLY A 14 5.23 -14.17 -11.27
CA GLY A 14 5.64 -12.97 -11.99
C GLY A 14 4.78 -12.78 -13.25
N GLY A 15 4.40 -11.54 -13.52
CA GLY A 15 3.52 -11.17 -14.63
C GLY A 15 2.02 -11.21 -14.30
N GLU A 16 1.61 -11.72 -13.14
CA GLU A 16 0.19 -11.73 -12.76
C GLU A 16 -0.30 -10.34 -12.36
N ASN A 17 -1.49 -9.97 -12.84
CA ASN A 17 -2.18 -8.76 -12.39
C ASN A 17 -2.85 -9.01 -11.05
N VAL A 18 -2.48 -8.20 -10.05
CA VAL A 18 -2.92 -8.34 -8.68
C VAL A 18 -3.48 -7.03 -8.13
N VAL A 19 -4.40 -7.16 -7.18
CA VAL A 19 -4.88 -6.05 -6.37
C VAL A 19 -4.49 -6.30 -4.91
N PHE A 20 -3.72 -5.37 -4.35
CA PHE A 20 -3.42 -5.32 -2.93
C PHE A 20 -4.30 -4.26 -2.25
N GLU A 21 -5.09 -4.68 -1.27
CA GLU A 21 -6.00 -3.81 -0.52
C GLU A 21 -5.45 -3.62 0.89
N ILE A 22 -5.22 -2.37 1.28
CA ILE A 22 -4.85 -1.96 2.63
C ILE A 22 -6.08 -1.27 3.24
N LYS A 23 -6.49 -1.71 4.44
CA LYS A 23 -7.53 -1.05 5.23
C LYS A 23 -6.92 -0.55 6.53
N ALA A 24 -7.15 0.71 6.85
CA ALA A 24 -6.74 1.29 8.12
C ALA A 24 -7.93 2.01 8.77
N LYS A 25 -8.10 1.77 10.07
CA LYS A 25 -9.09 2.49 10.88
C LYS A 25 -8.44 3.74 11.45
N ALA A 26 -9.03 4.90 11.18
CA ALA A 26 -8.58 6.15 11.75
C ALA A 26 -8.99 6.21 13.24
N HIS A 27 -8.03 6.43 14.12
CA HIS A 27 -8.29 6.64 15.55
C HIS A 27 -8.37 8.13 15.93
N LEU A 28 -7.97 9.00 15.00
CA LEU A 28 -7.98 10.45 15.06
C LEU A 28 -8.26 10.99 13.65
N ASP A 29 -8.61 12.26 13.53
CA ASP A 29 -8.82 12.90 12.23
C ASP A 29 -7.50 12.96 11.44
N LEU A 30 -7.50 12.43 10.22
CA LEU A 30 -6.35 12.36 9.32
C LEU A 30 -6.58 13.30 8.13
N GLU A 31 -5.65 14.22 7.92
CA GLU A 31 -5.59 15.05 6.73
C GLU A 31 -4.59 14.47 5.72
N ARG A 32 -5.03 14.39 4.46
CA ARG A 32 -4.25 13.91 3.31
C ARG A 32 -3.51 12.60 3.64
N PRO A 33 -4.22 11.55 4.07
CA PRO A 33 -3.60 10.28 4.44
C PRO A 33 -2.92 9.62 3.24
N ILE A 34 -1.71 9.13 3.48
CA ILE A 34 -0.89 8.43 2.51
C ILE A 34 -0.77 6.97 2.96
N LEU A 35 -1.40 6.06 2.23
CA LEU A 35 -1.19 4.63 2.40
C LEU A 35 -0.05 4.19 1.48
N GLY A 36 0.80 3.30 1.97
CA GLY A 36 1.86 2.72 1.17
C GLY A 36 2.23 1.33 1.62
N PHE A 37 3.00 0.66 0.77
CA PHE A 37 3.60 -0.61 1.12
C PHE A 37 5.00 -0.76 0.53
N THR A 38 5.75 -1.68 1.08
CA THR A 38 7.09 -2.05 0.61
C THR A 38 7.21 -3.56 0.63
N VAL A 39 7.71 -4.12 -0.46
CA VAL A 39 8.02 -5.55 -0.57
C VAL A 39 9.52 -5.75 -0.41
N ARG A 40 9.90 -6.69 0.45
CA ARG A 40 11.29 -7.01 0.78
C ARG A 40 11.61 -8.47 0.52
N ASP A 41 12.84 -8.74 0.09
CA ASP A 41 13.36 -10.10 -0.02
C ASP A 41 13.68 -10.69 1.37
N ARG A 42 14.14 -11.95 1.39
CA ARG A 42 14.54 -12.66 2.61
C ARG A 42 15.72 -12.02 3.37
N HIS A 43 16.49 -11.15 2.72
CA HIS A 43 17.61 -10.40 3.32
C HIS A 43 17.16 -9.03 3.83
N GLY A 44 15.87 -8.68 3.70
CA GLY A 44 15.30 -7.40 4.11
C GLY A 44 15.48 -6.27 3.10
N GLN A 45 16.07 -6.56 1.93
CA GLN A 45 16.29 -5.57 0.88
C GLN A 45 14.96 -5.22 0.22
N VAL A 46 14.77 -3.94 -0.08
CA VAL A 46 13.57 -3.47 -0.78
C VAL A 46 13.63 -3.92 -2.24
N VAL A 47 12.61 -4.65 -2.67
CA VAL A 47 12.43 -5.07 -4.07
C VAL A 47 11.63 -4.01 -4.83
N PHE A 48 10.48 -3.61 -4.27
CA PHE A 48 9.66 -2.53 -4.80
C PHE A 48 8.74 -1.96 -3.71
N ALA A 49 8.19 -0.77 -3.96
CA ALA A 49 7.29 -0.07 -3.07
C ALA A 49 6.33 0.80 -3.86
N ASP A 50 5.18 1.12 -3.28
CA ASP A 50 4.21 2.04 -3.84
C ASP A 50 3.44 2.77 -2.72
N ASN A 51 2.89 3.94 -3.01
CA ASN A 51 2.07 4.71 -2.08
C ASN A 51 1.07 5.62 -2.79
N THR A 52 0.06 6.06 -2.06
CA THR A 52 -1.02 6.89 -2.60
C THR A 52 -0.64 8.35 -2.80
N PHE A 53 0.56 8.80 -2.41
CA PHE A 53 0.90 10.23 -2.39
C PHE A 53 0.79 10.87 -3.78
N LEU A 54 1.53 10.38 -4.78
CA LEU A 54 1.58 11.05 -6.08
C LEU A 54 0.22 11.08 -6.78
N THR A 55 -0.59 10.04 -6.61
CA THR A 55 -1.93 9.90 -7.18
C THR A 55 -2.93 10.88 -6.57
N TYR A 56 -2.87 11.08 -5.24
CA TYR A 56 -3.85 11.87 -4.49
C TYR A 56 -3.27 13.17 -3.93
N ARG A 57 -2.09 13.62 -4.38
CA ARG A 57 -1.38 14.77 -3.78
C ARG A 57 -2.15 16.09 -3.85
N HIS A 58 -3.06 16.24 -4.80
CA HIS A 58 -3.90 17.44 -4.97
C HIS A 58 -5.33 17.26 -4.45
N ASP A 59 -5.62 16.10 -3.85
CA ASP A 59 -6.92 15.79 -3.31
C ASP A 59 -6.92 16.11 -1.82
N ASP A 60 -7.87 16.92 -1.37
CA ASP A 60 -8.06 17.27 0.04
C ASP A 60 -8.87 16.18 0.76
N ILE A 61 -8.31 14.96 0.77
CA ILE A 61 -8.92 13.82 1.46
C ILE A 61 -8.78 14.04 2.97
N VAL A 62 -9.92 14.07 3.65
CA VAL A 62 -10.01 14.08 5.12
C VAL A 62 -10.72 12.81 5.57
N VAL A 63 -10.13 12.10 6.52
CA VAL A 63 -10.71 10.90 7.13
C VAL A 63 -10.91 11.17 8.61
N ARG A 64 -12.15 11.07 9.09
CA ARG A 64 -12.49 11.38 10.49
C ARG A 64 -12.19 10.22 11.42
N ALA A 65 -11.98 10.53 12.70
CA ALA A 65 -11.82 9.54 13.75
C ALA A 65 -13.00 8.53 13.71
N GLY A 66 -12.68 7.24 13.73
CA GLY A 66 -13.64 6.14 13.62
C GLY A 66 -13.89 5.65 12.20
N GLU A 67 -13.57 6.45 11.16
CA GLU A 67 -13.71 6.04 9.77
C GLU A 67 -12.62 5.04 9.33
N THR A 68 -12.87 4.37 8.21
CA THR A 68 -11.91 3.43 7.62
C THR A 68 -11.47 3.94 6.26
N ILE A 69 -10.17 4.10 6.07
CA ILE A 69 -9.57 4.36 4.76
C ILE A 69 -9.20 3.03 4.10
N VAL A 70 -9.45 2.95 2.78
CA VAL A 70 -9.14 1.79 1.96
C VAL A 70 -8.29 2.22 0.76
N GLY A 71 -7.05 1.77 0.71
CA GLY A 71 -6.17 1.93 -0.44
C GLY A 71 -6.12 0.64 -1.26
N ARG A 72 -6.34 0.74 -2.58
CA ARG A 72 -6.24 -0.39 -3.51
C ARG A 72 -5.15 -0.11 -4.53
N PHE A 73 -4.15 -0.98 -4.54
CA PHE A 73 -3.00 -0.91 -5.42
C PHE A 73 -3.15 -2.01 -6.46
N ALA A 74 -3.40 -1.63 -7.70
CA ALA A 74 -3.43 -2.54 -8.83
C ALA A 74 -2.09 -2.49 -9.55
N PHE A 75 -1.38 -3.62 -9.61
CA PHE A 75 -0.09 -3.70 -10.26
C PHE A 75 0.12 -5.10 -10.85
N GLN A 76 1.07 -5.19 -11.78
CA GLN A 76 1.56 -6.48 -12.27
C GLN A 76 2.71 -6.94 -11.36
N MET A 77 2.61 -8.17 -10.85
CA MET A 77 3.66 -8.75 -10.02
C MET A 77 4.98 -8.80 -10.79
N PRO A 78 6.08 -8.22 -10.29
CA PRO A 78 7.36 -8.28 -10.99
C PRO A 78 7.86 -9.73 -11.12
N TYR A 79 8.69 -10.00 -12.12
CA TYR A 79 9.41 -11.27 -12.22
C TYR A 79 10.52 -11.31 -11.17
N LEU A 80 10.29 -12.05 -10.09
CA LEU A 80 11.22 -12.19 -8.97
C LEU A 80 11.66 -13.65 -8.82
N PRO A 81 12.84 -13.91 -8.24
CA PRO A 81 13.23 -15.26 -7.85
C PRO A 81 12.18 -15.92 -6.96
N THR A 82 11.98 -17.23 -7.14
CA THR A 82 11.08 -18.00 -6.27
C THR A 82 11.53 -17.93 -4.82
N GLY A 83 10.60 -17.59 -3.93
CA GLY A 83 10.83 -17.56 -2.49
C GLY A 83 9.81 -16.69 -1.77
N ASP A 84 9.98 -16.60 -0.47
CA ASP A 84 9.15 -15.77 0.40
C ASP A 84 9.61 -14.32 0.39
N TYR A 85 8.63 -13.41 0.37
CA TYR A 85 8.83 -11.97 0.43
C TYR A 85 8.02 -11.38 1.58
N GLY A 86 8.60 -10.44 2.29
CA GLY A 86 7.92 -9.68 3.33
C GLY A 86 7.20 -8.47 2.75
N ILE A 87 6.02 -8.13 3.27
CA ILE A 87 5.31 -6.90 2.92
C ILE A 87 5.15 -6.06 4.18
N THR A 88 5.64 -4.83 4.15
CA THR A 88 5.39 -3.82 5.18
C THR A 88 4.34 -2.86 4.65
N VAL A 89 3.31 -2.57 5.45
CA VAL A 89 2.32 -1.53 5.16
C VAL A 89 2.60 -0.30 6.02
N ALA A 90 2.33 0.88 5.49
CA ALA A 90 2.50 2.14 6.18
C ALA A 90 1.29 3.06 5.95
N LEU A 91 0.97 3.86 6.96
CA LEU A 91 0.04 4.97 6.89
C LEU A 91 0.78 6.20 7.42
N ALA A 92 0.83 7.24 6.61
CA ALA A 92 1.32 8.56 6.99
C ALA A 92 0.20 9.60 6.78
N THR A 93 0.34 10.78 7.35
CA THR A 93 -0.54 11.94 7.11
C THR A 93 0.28 13.12 6.60
N GLY A 94 -0.35 14.04 5.88
CA GLY A 94 0.35 15.10 5.16
C GLY A 94 -0.15 16.51 5.47
N ASN A 95 0.64 17.23 6.27
CA ASN A 95 1.03 18.62 6.06
C ASN A 95 2.56 18.63 6.32
N GLN A 96 3.37 19.14 5.38
CA GLN A 96 4.82 19.30 5.56
C GLN A 96 5.10 20.48 6.51
N ALA A 97 4.78 20.31 7.78
CA ALA A 97 5.16 21.19 8.88
C ALA A 97 5.61 20.34 10.06
N GLU A 98 6.75 19.66 9.91
CA GLU A 98 7.76 19.45 10.95
C GLU A 98 8.92 18.64 10.36
N HIS A 99 9.80 19.36 9.69
CA HIS A 99 11.22 19.02 9.61
C HIS A 99 11.96 20.34 9.87
N ILE A 100 12.17 20.65 11.16
CA ILE A 100 13.27 21.54 11.57
C ILE A 100 14.42 20.63 11.96
#